data_AF-A0A960DXM0-F1
#
_entry.id   AF-A0A960DXM0-F1
#
_cell.length_a   1.000
_cell.length_b   1.000
_cell.length_c   1.000
_cell.angle_alpha   90.00
_cell.angle_beta   90.00
_cell.angle_gamma   90.00
#
_symmetry.space_group_name_H-M   'P 1'
#
loop_
_entity.id
_entity.type
_entity.pdbx_description
1 polymer ?
#
loop_
_entity_poly.entity_id
_entity_poly.type
_entity_poly.pdbx_seq_one_letter_code
_entity_poly.pdbx_strand_id
1 'polypeptide(L)'
;MPGRTLTGKTSLVAELVRAGADYYSDEYAVLDEDGWVHPFAKPLSVRTTPGHLPDLVEVTDLGGRAGTAPLRIGAVLSTCHVPGAGWEPRVASPGAAALALFDNAVAARSRFREVSDAIAAALDGGVFTWEGTRGEAPPVARWVLAQMAGDRV
;
A
#
# COMPACT_ATOMS: atom_id res chain seq x y z
N MET A 1 0.59 1.20 1.21
CA MET A 1 0.25 0.20 2.24
C MET A 1 1.51 -0.18 3.00
N PRO A 2 1.69 0.28 4.25
CA PRO A 2 2.75 -0.21 5.12
C PRO A 2 2.49 -1.67 5.53
N GLY A 3 3.55 -2.43 5.82
CA GLY A 3 3.43 -3.79 6.33
C GLY A 3 4.73 -4.57 6.14
N ARG A 4 5.06 -5.44 7.10
CA ARG A 4 6.27 -6.27 7.05
C ARG A 4 6.16 -7.32 5.93
N THR A 5 7.28 -7.94 5.59
CA THR A 5 7.30 -9.08 4.66
C THR A 5 6.29 -10.16 5.12
N LEU A 6 5.65 -10.84 4.18
CA LEU A 6 4.67 -11.91 4.41
C LEU A 6 3.35 -11.48 5.10
N THR A 7 3.02 -10.19 5.13
CA THR A 7 1.71 -9.70 5.60
C THR A 7 0.61 -9.76 4.54
N GLY A 8 0.94 -10.21 3.33
CA GLY A 8 0.00 -10.30 2.20
C GLY A 8 -0.10 -9.02 1.35
N LYS A 9 0.76 -8.01 1.52
CA LYS A 9 0.70 -6.79 0.69
C LYS A 9 0.70 -7.09 -0.81
N THR A 10 1.63 -7.91 -1.30
CA THR A 10 1.78 -8.20 -2.72
C THR A 10 0.53 -8.84 -3.34
N SER A 11 -0.17 -9.71 -2.61
CA SER A 11 -1.44 -10.27 -3.10
C SER A 11 -2.54 -9.22 -3.19
N LEU A 12 -2.59 -8.27 -2.25
CA LEU A 12 -3.53 -7.14 -2.33
C LEU A 12 -3.17 -6.16 -3.46
N VAL A 13 -1.90 -5.86 -3.67
CA VAL A 13 -1.44 -5.02 -4.79
C VAL A 13 -1.82 -5.68 -6.13
N ALA A 14 -1.57 -6.98 -6.30
CA ALA A 14 -1.91 -7.68 -7.52
C ALA A 14 -3.43 -7.62 -7.84
N GLU A 15 -4.29 -7.77 -6.82
CA GLU A 15 -5.74 -7.66 -7.01
C GLU A 15 -6.21 -6.23 -7.29
N LEU A 16 -5.57 -5.21 -6.68
CA LEU A 16 -5.85 -3.81 -7.03
C LEU A 16 -5.52 -3.53 -8.50
N VAL A 17 -4.37 -4.03 -8.97
CA VAL A 17 -3.95 -3.88 -10.36
C VAL A 17 -4.92 -4.59 -11.32
N ARG A 18 -5.29 -5.85 -11.03
CA ARG A 18 -6.30 -6.59 -11.82
C ARG A 18 -7.66 -5.88 -11.84
N ALA A 19 -7.99 -5.16 -10.78
CA ALA A 19 -9.22 -4.37 -10.69
C ALA A 19 -9.10 -2.97 -11.32
N GLY A 20 -7.97 -2.63 -11.95
CA GLY A 20 -7.78 -1.41 -12.75
C GLY A 20 -6.96 -0.31 -12.09
N ALA A 21 -6.33 -0.56 -10.94
CA ALA A 21 -5.42 0.40 -10.32
C ALA A 21 -4.07 0.47 -11.08
N ASP A 22 -3.51 1.67 -11.16
CA ASP A 22 -2.15 1.87 -11.65
C ASP A 22 -1.14 1.42 -10.58
N TYR A 23 -0.13 0.65 -11.01
CA TYR A 23 0.90 0.11 -10.14
C TYR A 23 2.03 1.10 -9.93
N TYR A 24 2.37 1.38 -8.67
CA TYR A 24 3.52 2.23 -8.33
C TYR A 24 4.68 1.44 -7.74
N SER A 25 4.39 0.54 -6.80
CA SER A 25 5.38 -0.33 -6.14
C SER A 25 4.69 -1.36 -5.24
N ASP A 26 5.31 -2.52 -5.03
CA ASP A 26 4.89 -3.54 -4.06
C ASP A 26 5.90 -3.73 -2.89
N GLU A 27 7.15 -3.30 -3.07
CA GLU A 27 8.23 -3.47 -2.09
C GLU A 27 8.58 -2.16 -1.36
N TYR A 28 9.00 -1.13 -2.11
CA TYR A 28 9.42 0.17 -1.58
C TYR A 28 8.62 1.32 -2.18
N ALA A 29 7.98 2.14 -1.35
CA ALA A 29 7.42 3.41 -1.78
C ALA A 29 8.47 4.51 -1.61
N VAL A 30 8.86 5.15 -2.71
CA VAL A 30 9.80 6.27 -2.69
C VAL A 30 9.01 7.55 -2.43
N LEU A 31 9.27 8.21 -1.31
CA LEU A 31 8.70 9.51 -0.99
C LEU A 31 9.74 10.61 -1.20
N ASP A 32 9.34 11.73 -1.79
CA ASP A 32 10.14 12.95 -1.78
C ASP A 32 9.85 13.83 -0.55
N GLU A 33 10.54 14.96 -0.47
CA GLU A 33 10.42 15.93 0.62
C GLU A 33 9.02 16.57 0.72
N ASP A 34 8.28 16.60 -0.38
CA ASP A 34 6.91 17.10 -0.44
C ASP A 34 5.86 16.01 -0.13
N GLY A 35 6.28 14.77 0.13
CA GLY A 35 5.42 13.64 0.46
C GLY A 35 4.73 12.99 -0.75
N TRP A 36 5.23 13.21 -1.97
CA TRP A 36 4.73 12.53 -3.16
C TRP A 36 5.37 11.16 -3.31
N VAL A 37 4.55 10.18 -3.74
CA VAL A 37 5.01 8.84 -4.06
C VAL A 37 5.50 8.79 -5.49
N HIS A 38 6.77 8.48 -5.68
CA HIS A 38 7.38 8.26 -6.99
C HIS A 38 7.20 6.81 -7.44
N PRO A 39 6.97 6.56 -8.74
CA PRO A 39 6.90 5.21 -9.26
C PRO A 39 8.23 4.48 -9.06
N PHE A 40 8.16 3.26 -8.54
CA PHE A 40 9.30 2.36 -8.37
C PHE A 40 8.87 0.97 -8.83
N ALA A 41 8.43 0.90 -10.09
CA ALA A 41 7.82 -0.28 -10.65
C ALA A 41 8.86 -1.39 -10.86
N LYS A 42 8.73 -2.47 -10.08
CA LYS A 42 9.45 -3.72 -10.26
C LYS A 42 8.44 -4.85 -10.50
N PRO A 43 8.88 -6.02 -10.99
CA PRO A 43 8.01 -7.18 -11.06
C PRO A 43 7.49 -7.54 -9.66
N LEU A 44 6.20 -7.85 -9.55
CA LEU A 44 5.58 -8.18 -8.28
C LEU A 44 6.03 -9.58 -7.83
N SER A 45 6.43 -9.70 -6.57
CA SER A 45 6.78 -11.00 -5.97
C SER A 45 5.53 -11.74 -5.47
N VAL A 46 4.78 -12.34 -6.39
CA VAL A 46 3.50 -13.00 -6.10
C VAL A 46 3.73 -14.42 -5.59
N ARG A 47 3.13 -14.75 -4.43
CA ARG A 47 3.20 -16.10 -3.87
C ARG A 47 1.87 -16.82 -4.10
N THR A 48 1.89 -17.77 -5.01
CA THR A 48 0.77 -18.64 -5.38
C THR A 48 0.70 -19.90 -4.51
N THR A 49 1.86 -20.46 -4.15
CA THR A 49 1.95 -21.69 -3.36
C THR A 49 2.75 -21.48 -2.07
N PRO A 50 2.20 -21.82 -0.88
CA PRO A 50 2.95 -21.80 0.37
C PRO A 50 4.22 -22.68 0.29
N GLY A 51 5.34 -22.18 0.81
CA GLY A 51 6.61 -22.92 0.81
C GLY A 51 7.45 -22.83 -0.48
N HIS A 52 6.92 -22.27 -1.57
CA HIS A 52 7.67 -22.05 -2.81
C HIS A 52 8.24 -20.63 -2.90
N LEU A 53 9.28 -20.45 -3.72
CA LEU A 53 9.75 -19.12 -4.09
C LEU A 53 8.61 -18.34 -4.76
N PRO A 54 8.50 -17.01 -4.52
CA PRO A 54 7.51 -16.20 -5.21
C PRO A 54 7.82 -16.14 -6.71
N ASP A 55 6.78 -16.14 -7.52
CA ASP A 55 6.86 -15.85 -8.94
C ASP A 55 7.05 -14.35 -9.12
N LEU A 56 7.95 -13.95 -10.02
CA LEU A 56 8.06 -12.55 -10.45
C LEU A 56 7.08 -12.33 -11.59
N VAL A 57 6.11 -11.44 -11.37
CA VAL A 57 5.03 -11.17 -12.32
C VAL A 57 5.10 -9.72 -12.76
N GLU A 58 5.22 -9.48 -14.07
CA GLU A 58 5.18 -8.11 -14.59
C GLU A 58 3.79 -7.52 -14.38
N VAL A 59 3.70 -6.21 -14.15
CA VAL A 59 2.41 -5.53 -14.01
C VAL A 59 1.52 -5.73 -15.24
N THR A 60 2.12 -5.81 -16.42
CA THR A 60 1.43 -6.03 -17.70
C THR A 60 0.80 -7.42 -17.79
N ASP A 61 1.39 -8.43 -17.14
CA ASP A 61 0.84 -9.80 -17.09
C ASP A 61 -0.41 -9.86 -16.21
N LEU A 62 -0.58 -8.88 -15.31
CA LEU A 62 -1.79 -8.68 -14.52
C LEU A 62 -2.87 -7.87 -15.25
N GLY A 63 -2.60 -7.45 -16.50
CA GLY A 63 -3.46 -6.53 -17.26
C GLY A 63 -3.39 -5.07 -16.80
N GLY A 64 -2.41 -4.74 -15.97
CA GLY A 64 -2.21 -3.39 -15.44
C GLY A 64 -1.11 -2.61 -16.15
N ARG A 65 -0.83 -1.43 -15.61
CA ARG A 65 0.25 -0.55 -16.07
C ARG A 65 0.95 0.11 -14.89
N ALA A 66 2.21 0.46 -15.09
CA ALA A 66 2.97 1.24 -14.13
C ALA A 66 2.58 2.73 -14.20
N GLY A 67 2.48 3.38 -13.05
CA GLY A 67 2.42 4.84 -12.97
C GLY A 67 3.72 5.47 -13.49
N THR A 68 3.61 6.64 -14.13
CA THR A 68 4.77 7.32 -14.74
C THR A 68 5.07 8.69 -14.13
N ALA A 69 4.21 9.20 -13.26
CA ALA A 69 4.35 10.48 -12.61
C ALA A 69 4.16 10.34 -11.10
N PRO A 70 4.76 11.21 -10.27
CA PRO A 70 4.53 11.19 -8.82
C PRO A 70 3.05 11.36 -8.46
N LEU A 71 2.61 10.74 -7.36
CA LEU A 71 1.23 10.80 -6.89
C LEU A 71 1.16 11.19 -5.41
N ARG A 72 0.18 12.02 -5.04
CA ARG A 72 -0.17 12.27 -3.64
C ARG A 72 -0.78 11.03 -3.00
N ILE A 73 -0.46 10.77 -1.73
CA ILE A 73 -1.13 9.70 -0.98
C ILE A 73 -2.58 10.13 -0.70
N GLY A 74 -3.54 9.37 -1.23
CA GLY A 74 -4.97 9.54 -0.91
C GLY A 74 -5.43 8.71 0.29
N ALA A 75 -4.74 7.60 0.57
CA ALA A 75 -5.05 6.73 1.70
C ALA A 75 -3.85 5.93 2.21
N VAL A 76 -3.87 5.63 3.51
CA VAL A 76 -2.99 4.66 4.17
C VAL A 76 -3.83 3.53 4.74
N LEU A 77 -3.64 2.34 4.19
CA LEU A 77 -4.25 1.10 4.66
C LEU A 77 -3.21 0.23 5.38
N SER A 78 -3.37 0.07 6.69
CA SER A 78 -2.59 -0.83 7.54
C SER A 78 -3.34 -2.15 7.74
N THR A 79 -2.86 -3.22 7.13
CA THR A 79 -3.57 -4.50 7.17
C THR A 79 -2.63 -5.69 7.14
N CYS A 80 -3.08 -6.82 7.69
CA CYS A 80 -2.41 -8.11 7.61
C CYS A 80 -3.39 -9.18 7.13
N HIS A 81 -2.90 -10.13 6.35
CA HIS A 81 -3.66 -11.28 5.88
C HIS A 81 -3.78 -12.36 6.95
N VAL A 82 -5.02 -12.77 7.23
CA VAL A 82 -5.35 -13.96 8.00
C VAL A 82 -6.36 -14.76 7.16
N PRO A 83 -6.03 -15.99 6.73
CA PRO A 83 -6.92 -16.80 5.91
C PRO A 83 -8.31 -16.94 6.54
N GLY A 84 -9.36 -16.69 5.74
CA GLY A 84 -10.75 -16.78 6.19
C GLY A 84 -11.25 -15.66 7.11
N ALA A 85 -10.43 -14.66 7.45
CA ALA A 85 -10.89 -13.50 8.21
C ALA A 85 -11.90 -12.66 7.41
N GLY A 86 -12.85 -12.03 8.11
CA GLY A 86 -13.72 -11.01 7.53
C GLY A 86 -12.94 -9.75 7.15
N TRP A 87 -13.59 -8.84 6.41
CA TRP A 87 -13.07 -7.50 6.15
C TRP A 87 -14.00 -6.45 6.78
N GLU A 88 -13.58 -5.93 7.93
CA GLU A 88 -14.27 -4.89 8.69
C GLU A 88 -13.24 -3.85 9.17
N PRO A 89 -12.75 -2.98 8.26
CA PRO A 89 -11.75 -1.98 8.63
C PRO A 89 -12.36 -0.92 9.53
N ARG A 90 -11.53 -0.39 10.43
CA ARG A 90 -11.84 0.82 11.20
C ARG A 90 -11.05 2.01 10.69
N VAL A 91 -11.58 3.20 10.91
CA VAL A 91 -10.83 4.44 10.71
C VAL A 91 -9.71 4.48 11.74
N ALA A 92 -8.48 4.65 11.27
CA ALA A 92 -7.30 4.87 12.10
C ALA A 92 -7.07 6.38 12.28
N SER A 93 -6.34 6.77 13.33
CA SER A 93 -5.93 8.17 13.47
C SER A 93 -4.75 8.50 12.54
N PRO A 94 -4.53 9.78 12.19
CA PRO A 94 -3.33 10.18 11.45
C PRO A 94 -2.03 9.75 12.14
N GLY A 95 -1.98 9.81 13.48
CA GLY A 95 -0.83 9.34 14.26
C GLY A 95 -0.60 7.83 14.14
N ALA A 96 -1.67 7.02 14.13
CA ALA A 96 -1.54 5.58 13.91
C ALA A 96 -1.03 5.26 12.50
N ALA A 97 -1.48 5.99 11.48
CA ALA A 97 -0.96 5.86 10.12
C ALA A 97 0.50 6.28 10.01
N ALA A 98 0.89 7.40 10.65
CA ALA A 98 2.27 7.84 10.71
C ALA A 98 3.17 6.77 11.34
N LEU A 99 2.78 6.21 12.50
CA LEU A 99 3.51 5.13 13.15
C LEU A 99 3.62 3.90 12.24
N ALA A 100 2.55 3.51 11.54
CA ALA A 100 2.60 2.40 10.60
C ALA A 100 3.58 2.65 9.44
N LEU A 101 3.66 3.90 8.94
CA LEU A 101 4.65 4.29 7.92
C LEU A 101 6.08 4.25 8.47
N PHE A 102 6.31 4.80 9.67
CA PHE A 102 7.62 4.75 10.34
C PHE A 102 8.11 3.32 10.58
N ASP A 103 7.23 2.43 11.05
CA ASP A 103 7.58 1.03 11.34
C ASP A 103 8.01 0.25 10.09
N ASN A 104 7.74 0.81 8.90
CA ASN A 104 8.07 0.22 7.59
C ASN A 104 9.04 1.08 6.76
N ALA A 105 9.52 2.20 7.30
CA ALA A 105 10.45 3.09 6.60
C ALA A 105 11.90 2.60 6.78
N VAL A 106 12.52 2.17 5.68
CA VAL A 106 13.90 1.62 5.66
C VAL A 106 14.91 2.57 6.31
N ALA A 107 14.77 3.87 6.07
CA ALA A 107 15.70 4.89 6.53
C ALA A 107 15.30 5.55 7.87
N ALA A 108 14.24 5.09 8.55
CA ALA A 108 13.68 5.77 9.73
C ALA A 108 14.71 6.00 10.84
N ARG A 109 15.66 5.08 11.02
CA ARG A 109 16.70 5.15 12.06
C ARG A 109 17.90 6.00 11.67
N SER A 110 18.29 6.00 10.40
CA SER A 110 19.50 6.69 9.93
C SER A 110 19.21 8.12 9.46
N ARG A 111 17.97 8.40 9.06
CA ARG A 111 17.51 9.66 8.44
C ARG A 111 16.18 10.13 9.05
N PHE A 112 16.08 10.09 10.39
CA PHE A 112 14.82 10.32 11.09
C PHE A 112 14.12 11.64 10.73
N ARG A 113 14.89 12.74 10.60
CA ARG A 113 14.33 14.05 10.23
C ARG A 113 13.69 14.02 8.85
N GLU A 114 14.45 13.62 7.84
CA GLU A 114 13.99 13.50 6.45
C GLU A 114 12.75 12.60 6.34
N VAL A 115 12.76 11.45 7.03
CA VAL A 115 11.62 10.52 7.04
C VAL A 115 10.41 11.13 7.76
N SER A 116 10.61 11.84 8.86
CA SER A 116 9.52 12.49 9.60
C SER A 116 8.86 13.58 8.79
N ASP A 117 9.66 14.43 8.13
CA ASP A 117 9.18 15.53 7.32
C ASP A 117 8.39 15.00 6.11
N ALA A 118 8.92 13.98 5.41
CA ALA A 118 8.23 13.33 4.29
C ALA A 118 6.92 12.63 4.70
N ILE A 119 6.89 11.93 5.85
CA ILE A 119 5.65 11.31 6.35
C ILE A 119 4.62 12.37 6.74
N ALA A 120 5.05 13.46 7.39
CA ALA A 120 4.16 14.56 7.75
C ALA A 120 3.56 15.20 6.50
N ALA A 121 4.38 15.51 5.48
CA ALA A 121 3.93 16.06 4.21
C ALA A 121 3.00 15.10 3.45
N ALA A 122 3.27 13.79 3.50
CA ALA A 122 2.47 12.78 2.83
C ALA A 122 1.09 12.56 3.47
N LEU A 123 0.96 12.83 4.78
CA LEU A 123 -0.30 12.72 5.53
C LEU A 123 -1.08 14.04 5.62
N ASP A 124 -0.50 15.13 5.10
CA ASP A 124 -1.16 16.43 5.07
C ASP A 124 -2.34 16.43 4.07
N GLY A 125 -3.38 17.21 4.36
CA GLY A 125 -4.51 17.39 3.44
C GLY A 125 -5.63 16.33 3.50
N GLY A 126 -5.76 15.60 4.62
CA GLY A 126 -6.95 14.77 4.88
C GLY A 126 -6.88 13.37 4.23
N VAL A 127 -5.75 12.70 4.37
CA VAL A 127 -5.54 11.32 3.90
C VAL A 127 -6.46 10.35 4.66
N PHE A 128 -7.12 9.46 3.93
CA PHE A 128 -7.91 8.40 4.57
C PHE A 128 -7.01 7.38 5.25
N THR A 129 -7.30 7.07 6.50
CA THR A 129 -6.48 6.14 7.29
C THR A 129 -7.35 4.99 7.77
N TRP A 130 -7.00 3.78 7.35
CA TRP A 130 -7.72 2.57 7.70
C TRP A 130 -6.80 1.52 8.27
N GLU A 131 -7.33 0.76 9.20
CA GLU A 131 -6.66 -0.43 9.71
C GLU A 131 -7.62 -1.59 9.95
N GLY A 132 -7.11 -2.80 9.81
CA GLY A 132 -7.88 -4.01 10.08
C GLY A 132 -7.19 -5.27 9.58
N THR A 133 -7.54 -6.40 10.17
CA THR A 133 -7.17 -7.71 9.64
C THR A 133 -8.03 -8.01 8.43
N ARG A 134 -7.43 -8.57 7.38
CA ARG A 134 -8.15 -8.97 6.17
C ARG A 134 -8.10 -10.47 5.94
N GLY A 135 -9.18 -11.01 5.40
CA GLY A 135 -9.16 -12.26 4.63
C GLY A 135 -8.59 -12.04 3.24
N GLU A 136 -9.21 -12.64 2.24
CA GLU A 136 -8.66 -12.65 0.89
C GLU A 136 -8.61 -11.28 0.21
N ALA A 137 -7.64 -11.12 -0.69
CA ALA A 137 -7.37 -9.86 -1.36
C ALA A 137 -8.49 -9.34 -2.27
N PRO A 138 -9.22 -10.16 -3.06
CA PRO A 138 -10.18 -9.62 -4.04
C PRO A 138 -11.33 -8.79 -3.43
N PRO A 139 -12.00 -9.22 -2.34
CA PRO A 139 -13.00 -8.39 -1.67
C PRO A 139 -12.45 -7.05 -1.17
N VAL A 140 -11.22 -7.08 -0.63
CA VAL A 140 -10.56 -5.89 -0.04
C VAL A 140 -10.16 -4.90 -1.14
N ALA A 141 -9.62 -5.38 -2.26
CA ALA A 141 -9.27 -4.55 -3.40
C ALA A 141 -10.48 -3.79 -3.95
N ARG A 142 -11.62 -4.48 -4.13
CA ARG A 142 -12.88 -3.83 -4.55
C ARG A 142 -13.35 -2.79 -3.54
N TRP A 143 -13.27 -3.09 -2.25
CA TRP A 143 -13.64 -2.14 -1.21
C TRP A 143 -12.76 -0.88 -1.25
N VAL A 144 -11.43 -1.05 -1.34
CA VAL A 144 -10.48 0.08 -1.42
C VAL A 144 -10.78 0.96 -2.63
N LEU A 145 -10.98 0.37 -3.81
CA LEU A 145 -11.30 1.14 -5.02
C LEU A 145 -12.63 1.87 -4.91
N ALA A 146 -13.65 1.25 -4.30
CA ALA A 146 -14.92 1.91 -4.03
C ALA A 146 -14.77 3.10 -3.07
N GLN A 147 -13.92 2.99 -2.03
CA GLN A 147 -13.63 4.13 -1.15
C GLN A 147 -12.89 5.26 -1.86
N MET A 148 -11.98 4.94 -2.78
CA MET A 148 -11.23 5.94 -3.56
C MET A 148 -12.07 6.60 -4.66
N ALA A 149 -13.10 5.92 -5.15
CA ALA A 149 -14.02 6.47 -6.14
C ALA A 149 -15.17 7.29 -5.52
N GLY A 150 -15.47 7.11 -4.22
CA GLY A 150 -16.41 7.94 -3.50
C GLY A 150 -15.79 9.29 -3.17
N ASP A 151 -16.50 10.38 -3.50
CA ASP A 151 -16.07 11.75 -3.20
C ASP A 151 -15.67 11.91 -1.72
N ARG A 152 -14.67 12.77 -1.49
CA ARG A 152 -14.26 13.23 -0.16
C ARG A 152 -15.49 13.77 0.57
N VAL A 153 -16.05 13.01 1.53
CA VAL A 153 -17.08 13.53 2.45
C VAL A 153 -16.43 14.49 3.44
#